data_AF-A0A2R7LAC8-F1
#
_entry.id   AF-A0A2R7LAC8-F1
#
_cell.length_a   1.000
_cell.length_b   1.000
_cell.length_c   1.000
_cell.angle_alpha   90.00
_cell.angle_beta   90.00
_cell.angle_gamma   90.00
#
_symmetry.space_group_name_H-M   'P 1'
#
loop_
_entity.id
_entity.type
_entity.pdbx_description
1 polymer ?
#
loop_
_entity_poly.entity_id
_entity_poly.type
_entity_poly.pdbx_seq_one_letter_code
_entity_poly.pdbx_strand_id
1 'polypeptide(L)' 'MSEAALRAINPATNEAFGPSFAEPDAAAVAAACAAAAAAFDLYRETEPSARATFLEAIATEIEAIGDVLIETAMAE' A
#
# COMPACT_ATOMS: atom_id res chain seq x y z
N MET A 1 24.83 -6.27 -4.77
CA MET A 1 24.23 -5.59 -5.94
C MET A 1 23.32 -4.52 -5.39
N SER A 2 23.40 -3.27 -5.86
CA SER A 2 22.57 -2.20 -5.29
C SER A 2 21.11 -2.51 -5.60
N GLU A 3 20.30 -2.57 -4.55
CA GLU A 3 18.84 -2.65 -4.62
C GLU A 3 18.35 -1.45 -5.44
N ALA A 4 17.80 -1.69 -6.64
CA ALA A 4 17.29 -0.61 -7.48
C ALA A 4 16.07 -0.03 -6.77
N ALA A 5 16.25 1.12 -6.14
CA ALA A 5 15.20 1.77 -5.39
C ALA A 5 14.31 2.57 -6.35
N LEU A 6 13.07 2.11 -6.54
CA LEU A 6 12.05 2.75 -7.37
C LEU A 6 11.62 4.07 -6.72
N ARG A 7 11.40 5.11 -7.52
CA ARG A 7 10.79 6.37 -7.08
C ARG A 7 9.71 6.77 -8.06
N ALA A 8 8.70 7.49 -7.59
CA ALA A 8 7.72 8.12 -8.47
C ALA A 8 8.39 9.17 -9.37
N ILE A 9 7.87 9.36 -10.57
CA ILE A 9 8.35 10.36 -11.54
C ILE A 9 7.26 11.40 -11.72
N ASN A 10 7.60 12.67 -11.50
CA ASN A 10 6.65 13.73 -11.72
C ASN A 10 6.40 13.96 -13.21
N PRO A 11 5.16 13.85 -13.72
CA PRO A 11 4.89 13.92 -15.16
C PRO A 11 5.08 15.33 -15.74
N ALA A 12 5.01 16.39 -14.92
CA ALA A 12 5.19 17.76 -15.37
C ALA A 12 6.67 18.16 -15.52
N THR A 13 7.55 17.61 -14.68
CA THR A 13 8.99 17.96 -14.67
C THR A 13 9.90 16.84 -15.17
N ASN A 14 9.38 15.60 -15.24
CA ASN A 14 10.12 14.38 -15.54
C ASN A 14 11.26 14.09 -14.52
N GLU A 15 11.09 14.54 -13.28
CA GLU A 15 12.04 14.34 -12.18
C GLU A 15 11.53 13.31 -11.17
N ALA A 16 12.43 12.53 -10.58
CA ALA A 16 12.08 11.58 -9.52
C ALA A 16 11.79 12.30 -8.19
N PHE A 17 10.73 11.90 -7.49
CA PHE A 17 10.34 12.49 -6.21
C PHE A 17 9.84 11.44 -5.22
N GLY A 18 9.58 11.88 -3.99
CA GLY A 18 9.01 11.03 -2.94
C GLY A 18 9.99 10.00 -2.36
N PRO A 19 9.46 9.06 -1.55
CA PRO A 19 10.27 7.99 -0.97
C PRO A 19 10.74 7.01 -2.05
N SER A 20 11.81 6.29 -1.73
CA SER A 20 12.24 5.17 -2.56
C SER A 20 11.65 3.86 -2.08
N PHE A 21 11.14 3.05 -3.00
CA PHE A 21 10.56 1.74 -2.77
C PHE A 21 11.50 0.65 -3.25
N ALA A 22 11.54 -0.47 -2.52
CA ALA A 22 12.20 -1.67 -3.03
C ALA A 22 11.33 -2.31 -4.12
N GLU A 23 11.94 -2.72 -5.23
CA GLU A 23 11.26 -3.55 -6.22
C GLU A 23 11.05 -4.95 -5.62
N PRO A 24 9.80 -5.44 -5.47
CA PRO A 24 9.57 -6.75 -4.89
C PRO A 24 10.09 -7.83 -5.83
N ASP A 25 10.91 -8.74 -5.30
CA ASP A 25 11.34 -9.92 -6.03
C ASP A 25 10.31 -11.06 -5.96
N ALA A 26 10.55 -12.13 -6.72
CA ALA A 26 9.65 -13.28 -6.75
C ALA A 26 9.49 -13.95 -5.37
N ALA A 27 10.50 -13.87 -4.50
CA ALA A 27 10.44 -14.44 -3.16
C ALA A 27 9.57 -13.59 -2.22
N ALA A 28 9.67 -12.26 -2.31
CA ALA A 28 8.82 -11.32 -1.58
C ALA A 28 7.35 -11.49 -1.98
N VAL A 29 7.07 -11.62 -3.28
CA VAL A 29 5.71 -11.89 -3.78
C VAL A 29 5.19 -13.23 -3.25
N ALA A 30 5.99 -14.30 -3.35
CA ALA A 30 5.59 -15.61 -2.83
C ALA A 30 5.32 -15.59 -1.33
N ALA A 31 6.14 -14.90 -0.54
CA ALA A 31 5.97 -14.75 0.90
C ALA A 31 4.68 -13.98 1.24
N ALA A 32 4.40 -12.88 0.53
CA ALA A 32 3.16 -12.11 0.71
C ALA A 32 1.91 -12.97 0.40
N CYS A 33 1.93 -13.71 -0.70
CA CYS A 33 0.84 -14.64 -1.05
C CYS A 33 0.65 -15.74 -0.01
N ALA A 34 1.75 -16.32 0.50
CA ALA A 34 1.68 -17.35 1.54
C ALA A 34 1.11 -16.80 2.85
N ALA A 35 1.50 -15.59 3.26
CA ALA A 35 0.96 -14.93 4.44
C ALA A 35 -0.53 -14.61 4.29
N ALA A 36 -0.95 -14.12 3.12
CA ALA A 36 -2.36 -13.87 2.82
C ALA A 36 -3.19 -15.16 2.87
N ALA A 37 -2.68 -16.25 2.29
CA ALA A 37 -3.33 -17.56 2.35
C ALA A 37 -3.47 -18.08 3.79
N ALA A 38 -2.43 -17.92 4.62
CA ALA A 38 -2.46 -18.32 6.02
C ALA A 38 -3.46 -17.51 6.87
N ALA A 39 -3.67 -16.23 6.54
CA ALA A 39 -4.61 -15.36 7.25
C ALA A 39 -6.07 -15.50 6.78
N PHE A 40 -6.31 -16.11 5.61
CA PHE A 40 -7.59 -16.04 4.91
C PHE A 40 -8.74 -16.67 5.71
N ASP A 41 -8.56 -17.88 6.25
CA ASP A 41 -9.61 -18.58 7.01
C ASP A 41 -10.01 -17.80 8.26
N LEU A 42 -9.03 -17.25 9.00
CA LEU A 42 -9.30 -16.40 10.15
C LEU A 42 -10.07 -15.13 9.76
N TYR A 43 -9.67 -14.46 8.67
CA TYR A 43 -10.30 -13.23 8.22
C TYR A 43 -11.73 -13.45 7.70
N ARG A 44 -11.98 -14.52 6.95
CA ARG A 44 -13.33 -14.79 6.42
C ARG A 44 -14.32 -15.18 7.51
N GLU A 45 -13.84 -15.79 8.60
CA GLU A 45 -14.64 -16.23 9.75
C GLU A 45 -14.97 -15.09 10.73
N THR A 46 -14.40 -13.89 10.55
CA THR A 46 -14.76 -12.75 11.39
C THR A 46 -16.24 -12.41 11.26
N GLU A 47 -16.81 -11.83 12.32
CA GLU A 47 -18.18 -11.31 12.27
C GLU A 47 -18.31 -10.18 11.23
N PRO A 48 -19.44 -10.07 10.51
CA PRO A 48 -19.68 -8.99 9.56
C PRO A 48 -19.51 -7.59 10.17
N SER A 49 -19.91 -7.40 11.43
CA SER A 49 -19.74 -6.13 12.15
C SER A 49 -18.27 -5.78 12.37
N ALA A 50 -17.44 -6.77 12.71
CA ALA A 50 -15.99 -6.56 12.88
C ALA A 50 -15.34 -6.13 11.56
N ARG A 51 -15.73 -6.71 10.43
CA ARG A 51 -15.26 -6.25 9.11
C ARG A 51 -15.75 -4.85 8.76
N ALA A 52 -17.00 -4.52 9.09
CA ALA A 52 -17.52 -3.18 8.86
C ALA A 52 -16.70 -2.14 9.63
N THR A 53 -16.47 -2.35 10.93
CA THR A 53 -15.63 -1.48 11.75
C THR A 53 -14.20 -1.38 11.21
N PHE A 54 -13.62 -2.48 10.73
CA PHE A 54 -12.30 -2.44 10.10
C PHE A 54 -12.27 -1.58 8.82
N LEU A 55 -13.28 -1.69 7.96
CA LEU A 55 -13.39 -0.87 6.75
C LEU A 55 -13.63 0.61 7.06
N GLU A 56 -14.45 0.91 8.06
CA GLU A 56 -14.67 2.27 8.55
C GLU A 56 -13.38 2.88 9.13
N ALA A 57 -12.58 2.09 9.84
CA ALA A 57 -11.28 2.51 10.32
C ALA A 57 -10.32 2.82 9.16
N ILE A 58 -10.25 1.95 8.13
CA ILE A 58 -9.46 2.22 6.92
C ILE A 58 -9.89 3.54 6.27
N ALA A 59 -11.21 3.77 6.12
CA ALA A 59 -11.71 5.02 5.55
C ALA A 59 -11.30 6.24 6.38
N THR A 60 -11.44 6.14 7.72
CA THR A 60 -11.01 7.20 8.65
C THR A 60 -9.53 7.52 8.51
N GLU A 61 -8.67 6.50 8.43
CA GLU A 61 -7.23 6.70 8.28
C GLU A 61 -6.88 7.31 6.91
N ILE A 62 -7.56 6.92 5.83
CA ILE A 62 -7.36 7.53 4.51
C ILE A 62 -7.75 9.02 4.52
N GLU A 63 -8.89 9.36 5.11
CA GLU A 63 -9.32 10.75 5.28
C GLU A 63 -8.33 11.55 6.13
N ALA A 64 -7.75 10.92 7.16
CA ALA A 64 -6.77 11.53 8.04
C ALA A 64 -5.41 11.83 7.37
N ILE A 65 -5.06 11.17 6.25
CA ILE A 65 -3.86 11.52 5.47
C ILE A 65 -4.00 12.95 4.91
N GLY A 66 -5.23 13.39 4.60
CA GLY A 66 -5.53 14.75 4.16
C GLY A 66 -4.87 15.14 2.85
N ASP A 67 -4.51 16.42 2.73
CA ASP A 67 -4.00 17.03 1.49
C ASP A 67 -2.76 16.32 0.93
N VAL A 68 -1.93 15.72 1.79
CA VAL A 68 -0.73 14.97 1.37
C VAL A 68 -1.07 13.85 0.39
N LEU A 69 -2.20 13.15 0.58
CA LEU A 69 -2.63 12.09 -0.34
C LEU A 69 -2.94 12.66 -1.72
N ILE A 70 -3.63 13.80 -1.77
CA ILE A 70 -4.06 14.46 -3.00
C ILE A 70 -2.85 15.05 -3.73
N GLU A 71 -2.01 15.79 -3.01
CA GLU A 71 -0.81 16.42 -3.57
C GLU A 71 0.17 15.38 -4.12
N THR A 72 0.35 14.26 -3.42
CA THR A 72 1.19 13.15 -3.90
C THR A 72 0.61 12.55 -5.17
N ALA A 73 -0.69 12.20 -5.17
CA ALA A 73 -1.34 11.60 -6.33
C ALA A 73 -1.37 12.55 -7.55
N MET A 74 -1.41 13.86 -7.35
CA MET A 74 -1.29 14.84 -8.43
C MET A 74 0.12 14.95 -9.01
N ALA A 75 1.12 14.59 -8.21
CA ALA A 75 2.53 14.66 -8.59
C ALA A 75 3.07 13.35 -9.17
N GLU A 76 2.37 12.21 -9.01
CA GLU A 76 2.70 10.89 -9.62
C GLU A 76 2.19 10.77 -11.07
#